data_AF-A0A2U9T184-F1
#
_entry.id   AF-A0A2U9T184-F1
#
_cell.length_a   1.000
_cell.length_b   1.000
_cell.length_c   1.000
_cell.angle_alpha   90.00
_cell.angle_beta   90.00
_cell.angle_gamma   90.00
#
_symmetry.space_group_name_H-M   'P 1'
#
loop_
_entity.id
_entity.type
_entity.pdbx_description
1 polymer ?
#
loop_
_entity_poly.entity_id
_entity_poly.type
_entity_poly.pdbx_seq_one_letter_code
_entity_poly.pdbx_strand_id
1 'polypeptide(L)' 'MLQVRLFFAGDAQRYRLGVNFNRIPVNPSECPFNSCHRDGAMRTDGNLGGTPSYWPNRKGVWTDRP' A
#
# COMPACT_ATOMS: atom_id res chain seq x y z
N MET A 1 25.29 -7.28 -0.57
CA MET A 1 24.12 -8.19 -0.60
C MET A 1 22.81 -7.57 -0.12
N LEU A 2 22.79 -6.63 0.84
CA LEU A 2 21.54 -6.05 1.39
C LEU A 2 20.72 -5.19 0.39
N GLN A 3 21.37 -4.32 -0.38
CA GLN A 3 20.68 -3.42 -1.33
C GLN A 3 19.82 -4.18 -2.35
N VAL A 4 20.32 -5.31 -2.85
CA VAL A 4 19.61 -6.17 -3.79
C VAL A 4 18.35 -6.77 -3.14
N ARG A 5 18.44 -7.18 -1.87
CA ARG A 5 17.29 -7.77 -1.16
C ARG A 5 16.15 -6.78 -0.93
N LEU A 6 16.45 -5.49 -0.76
CA LEU A 6 15.44 -4.44 -0.61
C LEU A 6 14.49 -4.38 -1.81
N PHE A 7 15.01 -4.59 -3.01
CA PHE A 7 14.21 -4.63 -4.23
C PHE A 7 13.50 -5.98 -4.41
N PHE A 8 14.26 -7.08 -4.39
CA PHE A 8 13.73 -8.40 -4.74
C PHE A 8 12.69 -8.93 -3.75
N ALA A 9 12.78 -8.58 -2.47
CA ALA A 9 11.81 -9.05 -1.48
C ALA A 9 10.39 -8.56 -1.81
N GLY A 10 10.24 -7.28 -2.16
CA GLY A 10 8.94 -6.71 -2.51
C GLY A 10 8.42 -7.20 -3.86
N ASP A 11 9.30 -7.40 -4.84
CA ASP A 11 8.92 -7.91 -6.17
C ASP A 11 8.38 -9.35 -6.09
N ALA A 12 9.14 -10.24 -5.45
CA ALA A 12 8.76 -11.65 -5.29
C ALA A 12 7.44 -11.82 -4.51
N GLN A 13 7.19 -10.98 -3.49
CA GLN A 13 5.95 -10.99 -2.71
C GLN A 13 4.74 -10.62 -3.58
N ARG A 14 4.85 -9.59 -4.42
CA ARG A 14 3.76 -9.17 -5.32
C ARG A 14 3.43 -10.24 -6.34
N TYR A 15 4.44 -10.90 -6.90
CA TYR A 15 4.23 -12.01 -7.84
C TYR A 15 3.53 -13.20 -7.16
N ARG A 16 3.98 -13.59 -5.96
CA ARG A 16 3.49 -14.80 -5.27
C ARG A 16 2.13 -14.63 -4.62
N LEU A 17 1.86 -13.48 -3.99
CA LEU A 17 0.68 -13.24 -3.14
C LEU A 17 -0.28 -12.19 -3.71
N GLY A 18 0.12 -11.50 -4.79
CA GLY A 18 -0.64 -10.44 -5.42
C GLY A 18 -0.27 -9.04 -4.92
N VAL A 19 -0.73 -8.02 -5.66
CA VAL A 19 -0.42 -6.60 -5.40
C VAL A 19 -0.91 -6.11 -4.04
N ASN A 20 -2.04 -6.64 -3.56
CA ASN A 20 -2.67 -6.29 -2.29
C ASN A 20 -2.30 -7.25 -1.14
N PHE A 21 -1.13 -7.93 -1.19
CA PHE A 21 -0.71 -8.92 -0.19
C PHE A 21 -0.65 -8.39 1.26
N ASN A 22 -0.47 -7.08 1.44
CA ASN A 22 -0.51 -6.40 2.74
C ASN A 22 -1.89 -6.48 3.43
N ARG A 23 -2.94 -6.93 2.72
CA ARG A 23 -4.29 -7.12 3.26
C ARG A 23 -4.57 -8.55 3.75
N ILE A 24 -3.67 -9.49 3.50
CA ILE A 24 -3.77 -10.85 4.05
C ILE A 24 -3.64 -10.73 5.57
N PRO A 25 -4.50 -11.34 6.42
CA PRO A 25 -4.58 -11.07 7.86
C PRO A 25 -3.28 -11.14 8.68
N VAL A 26 -2.25 -11.84 8.20
CA VAL A 26 -0.93 -11.93 8.84
C VAL A 26 0.02 -10.78 8.47
N ASN A 27 -0.22 -10.09 7.36
CA ASN A 27 0.64 -9.01 6.84
C ASN A 27 0.19 -7.56 7.13
N PRO A 28 -0.99 -7.24 7.70
CA PRO A 28 -1.36 -5.85 7.88
C PRO A 28 -0.49 -5.22 8.97
N SER A 29 -0.19 -3.93 8.81
CA SER A 29 0.46 -3.16 9.87
C SER A 29 -0.50 -2.99 11.05
N GLU A 30 0.02 -3.13 12.27
CA GLU A 30 -0.72 -2.82 13.49
C GLU A 30 -0.92 -1.32 13.69
N CYS A 31 -0.04 -0.50 13.09
CA CYS A 31 -0.12 0.95 13.14
C CYS A 31 -1.00 1.54 12.03
N PRO A 32 -1.53 2.78 12.21
CA PRO A 32 -2.29 3.47 11.18
C PRO A 32 -1.46 3.64 9.90
N PHE A 33 -1.87 2.95 8.84
CA PHE A 33 -1.23 3.05 7.53
C PHE A 33 -2.12 3.82 6.56
N ASN A 34 -1.58 4.90 6.00
CA ASN A 34 -2.29 5.76 5.08
C ASN A 34 -1.46 5.94 3.80
N SER A 35 -1.75 5.16 2.77
CA SER A 35 -1.09 5.28 1.46
C SER A 35 -2.08 5.55 0.32
N CYS A 36 -1.61 6.25 -0.71
CA CYS A 36 -2.40 6.56 -1.91
C CYS A 36 -2.66 5.34 -2.81
N HIS A 37 -2.27 4.12 -2.43
CA HIS A 37 -2.38 2.95 -3.30
C HIS A 37 -3.84 2.56 -3.47
N ARG A 38 -4.33 2.64 -4.72
CA ARG A 38 -5.70 2.28 -5.12
C ARG A 38 -5.72 1.03 -5.99
N ASP A 39 -6.89 0.41 -6.01
CA ASP A 39 -7.26 -0.69 -6.89
C ASP A 39 -6.36 -1.93 -6.69
N GLY A 40 -6.09 -2.64 -7.79
CA GLY A 40 -5.35 -3.90 -7.79
C GLY A 40 -6.23 -5.13 -7.56
N ALA A 41 -5.71 -6.29 -7.94
CA ALA A 41 -6.41 -7.56 -7.76
C ALA A 41 -6.72 -7.82 -6.27
N MET A 42 -7.88 -8.41 -5.99
CA MET A 42 -8.34 -8.78 -4.64
C MET A 42 -8.37 -7.62 -3.64
N ARG A 43 -8.85 -6.45 -4.07
CA ARG A 43 -9.05 -5.30 -3.17
C ARG A 43 -10.35 -5.45 -2.36
N THR A 44 -10.25 -5.64 -1.05
CA THR A 44 -11.38 -5.99 -0.17
C THR A 44 -11.64 -4.97 0.97
N ASP A 45 -10.88 -3.89 1.04
CA ASP A 45 -10.87 -2.91 2.16
C ASP A 45 -11.71 -1.65 1.89
N GLY A 46 -12.54 -1.63 0.84
CA GLY A 46 -13.30 -0.45 0.42
C GLY A 46 -12.50 0.58 -0.40
N ASN A 47 -11.24 0.30 -0.73
CA ASN A 47 -10.40 1.06 -1.68
C ASN A 47 -10.36 2.58 -1.42
N LEU A 48 -10.36 2.99 -0.14
CA LEU A 48 -10.31 4.38 0.31
C LEU A 48 -11.49 5.25 -0.19
N GLY A 49 -12.57 4.65 -0.68
CA GLY A 49 -13.81 5.33 -1.08
C GLY A 49 -13.60 6.53 -2.01
N GLY A 50 -14.25 7.66 -1.68
CA GLY A 50 -14.16 8.93 -2.42
C GLY A 50 -12.95 9.82 -2.07
N THR A 51 -11.95 9.28 -1.37
CA THR A 51 -10.74 10.04 -1.01
C THR A 51 -9.94 10.34 -2.28
N PRO A 52 -9.36 11.56 -2.45
CA PRO A 52 -8.46 11.87 -3.57
C PRO A 52 -7.39 10.78 -3.74
N SER A 53 -6.98 10.50 -4.97
CA SER A 53 -5.94 9.51 -5.30
C SER A 53 -4.56 10.13 -5.57
N TYR A 54 -4.42 11.45 -5.36
CA TYR A 54 -3.22 12.20 -5.71
C TYR A 54 -2.77 13.13 -4.59
N TRP A 55 -1.48 13.44 -4.57
CA TRP A 55 -0.84 14.44 -3.73
C TRP A 55 0.06 15.32 -4.62
N PRO A 56 0.08 16.66 -4.45
CA PRO A 56 -0.67 17.47 -3.48
C PRO A 56 -2.15 17.66 -3.85
N ASN A 57 -3.03 17.76 -2.86
CA ASN A 57 -4.47 18.03 -3.06
C ASN A 57 -5.03 19.04 -2.04
N ARG A 58 -6.17 19.65 -2.37
CA ARG A 58 -6.82 20.68 -1.54
C ARG A 58 -7.49 20.13 -0.27
N LYS A 59 -7.66 18.81 -0.15
CA LYS A 59 -8.30 18.18 1.02
C LYS A 59 -7.31 17.85 2.13
N GLY A 60 -6.01 18.15 1.95
CA GLY A 60 -4.99 17.92 2.98
C GLY A 60 -4.76 16.45 3.34
N VAL A 61 -5.14 15.51 2.46
CA VAL A 61 -4.90 14.08 2.63
C VAL A 61 -3.60 13.69 1.92
N TRP A 62 -2.90 12.65 2.40
CA TRP A 62 -1.62 12.15 1.85
C TRP A 62 -0.40 13.04 2.09
N THR A 63 -0.49 13.97 3.02
CA THR A 63 0.68 14.73 3.47
C THR A 63 1.61 13.80 4.25
N ASP A 64 2.90 13.83 3.93
CA ASP A 64 3.92 13.15 4.72
C ASP A 64 3.88 13.70 6.15
N ARG A 65 3.55 12.82 7.10
CA ARG A 65 3.67 13.12 8.53
C ARG A 65 5.06 12.66 8.96
N PRO A 66 5.87 13.52 9.61
CA PRO A 66 7.18 13.14 10.12
C PRO A 66 7.09 12.05 11.20
#